data_AF-A0A2S9FQ15-F1
#
_entry.id   AF-A0A2S9FQ15-F1
#
_cell.length_a   1.000
_cell.length_b   1.000
_cell.length_c   1.000
_cell.angle_alpha   90.00
_cell.angle_beta   90.00
_cell.angle_gamma   90.00
#
_symmetry.space_group_name_H-M   'P 1'
#
loop_
_entity.id
_entity.type
_entity.pdbx_description
1 polymer ?
#
loop_
_entity_poly.entity_id
_entity_poly.type
_entity_poly.pdbx_seq_one_letter_code
_entity_poly.pdbx_strand_id
1 'polypeptide(L)'
;NADHDVIVTSGGTGISPTDSTPQITAALLDYELPGLADAIRRAGLPHVPTSVLSRGVCGVAGRTLVVNLPGSVGGVRDGLGVLTDVLDHALDQLHGKDHKQ
;
A
#
# COMPACT_ATOMS: atom_id res chain seq x y z
N ASN A 1 -4.78 -22.38 8.29
CA ASN A 1 -5.13 -21.03 7.82
C ASN A 1 -3.90 -20.17 7.95
N ALA A 2 -3.38 -19.68 6.83
CA ALA A 2 -2.27 -18.73 6.88
C ALA A 2 -2.89 -17.34 7.10
N ASP A 3 -3.03 -16.93 8.36
CA ASP A 3 -3.33 -15.54 8.67
C ASP A 3 -2.08 -14.73 8.31
N HIS A 4 -2.21 -13.85 7.31
CA HIS A 4 -1.15 -12.97 6.86
C HIS A 4 -1.37 -11.59 7.47
N ASP A 5 -0.36 -11.05 8.16
CA ASP A 5 -0.43 -9.71 8.74
C ASP A 5 -0.37 -8.62 7.65
N VAL A 6 0.35 -8.91 6.55
CA VAL A 6 0.57 -7.96 5.45
C VAL A 6 0.48 -8.68 4.11
N ILE A 7 -0.20 -8.06 3.15
CA ILE A 7 -0.19 -8.44 1.74
C ILE A 7 0.33 -7.26 0.92
N VAL A 8 1.34 -7.53 0.10
CA VAL A 8 1.90 -6.56 -0.85
C VAL A 8 1.70 -7.09 -2.26
N THR A 9 1.14 -6.26 -3.14
CA THR A 9 1.10 -6.52 -4.59
C THR A 9 2.07 -5.59 -5.30
N SER A 10 2.60 -6.00 -6.46
CA SER A 10 3.44 -5.14 -7.31
C SER A 10 2.95 -5.19 -8.75
N GLY A 11 2.77 -4.02 -9.35
CA GLY A 11 2.28 -3.88 -10.72
C GLY A 11 0.75 -3.78 -10.82
N GLY A 12 0.26 -3.52 -12.04
CA GLY A 12 -1.18 -3.41 -12.30
C GLY A 12 -1.84 -2.14 -11.75
N THR A 13 -1.05 -1.14 -11.33
CA THR A 13 -1.52 0.10 -10.66
C THR A 13 -1.53 1.34 -11.56
N GLY A 14 -1.08 1.24 -12.81
CA GLY A 14 -1.08 2.37 -13.74
C GLY A 14 -2.46 2.68 -14.34
N ILE A 15 -2.49 3.39 -15.45
CA ILE A 15 -3.72 3.74 -16.18
C ILE A 15 -3.91 2.90 -17.47
N SER A 16 -3.14 1.82 -17.64
CA SER A 16 -3.35 0.89 -18.75
C SER A 16 -4.74 0.26 -18.65
N PRO A 17 -5.42 -0.06 -19.77
CA PRO A 17 -6.69 -0.79 -19.75
C PRO A 17 -6.63 -2.14 -19.01
N THR A 18 -5.43 -2.72 -18.85
CA THR A 18 -5.21 -3.98 -18.13
C THR A 18 -4.84 -3.79 -16.65
N ASP A 19 -4.60 -2.56 -16.21
CA ASP A 19 -4.25 -2.27 -14.82
C ASP A 19 -5.52 -2.33 -13.95
N SER A 20 -5.72 -3.45 -13.27
CA SER A 20 -6.94 -3.71 -12.47
C SER A 20 -6.66 -3.91 -10.98
N THR A 21 -5.39 -3.95 -10.57
CA THR A 21 -4.99 -4.25 -9.18
C THR A 21 -5.66 -3.33 -8.14
N PRO A 22 -5.76 -2.00 -8.35
CA PRO A 22 -6.47 -1.13 -7.41
C PRO A 22 -7.94 -1.48 -7.23
N GLN A 23 -8.66 -1.78 -8.32
CA GLN A 23 -10.08 -2.11 -8.28
C GLN A 23 -10.32 -3.45 -7.58
N ILE A 24 -9.48 -4.45 -7.88
CA ILE A 24 -9.55 -5.76 -7.25
C ILE A 24 -9.24 -5.64 -5.76
N THR A 25 -8.22 -4.85 -5.41
CA THR A 25 -7.85 -4.63 -4.01
C THR A 25 -8.96 -3.91 -3.26
N ALA A 26 -9.43 -2.76 -3.76
CA ALA A 26 -10.47 -1.95 -3.12
C ALA A 26 -11.76 -2.73 -2.85
N ALA A 27 -12.15 -3.65 -3.73
CA ALA A 27 -13.33 -4.50 -3.53
C ALA A 27 -13.20 -5.50 -2.37
N LEU A 28 -11.99 -5.73 -1.85
CA LEU A 28 -11.68 -6.65 -0.75
C LEU A 28 -11.35 -5.94 0.56
N LEU A 29 -11.21 -4.60 0.55
CA LEU A 29 -10.90 -3.83 1.75
C LEU A 29 -12.16 -3.54 2.56
N ASP A 30 -12.05 -3.64 3.88
CA ASP A 30 -13.05 -3.12 4.81
C ASP A 30 -13.01 -1.59 4.84
N TYR A 31 -11.80 -1.01 4.77
CA TYR A 31 -11.57 0.42 4.66
C TYR A 31 -10.22 0.76 4.02
N GLU A 32 -10.16 1.93 3.38
CA GLU A 32 -8.95 2.44 2.75
C GLU A 32 -8.09 3.28 3.71
N LEU A 33 -6.79 3.32 3.44
CA LEU A 33 -5.78 4.17 4.06
C LEU A 33 -5.20 5.13 3.02
N PRO A 34 -5.97 6.17 2.60
CA PRO A 34 -5.56 7.06 1.50
C PRO A 34 -4.24 7.80 1.77
N GLY A 35 -3.96 8.13 3.04
CA GLY A 35 -2.72 8.79 3.44
C GLY A 35 -1.45 7.96 3.14
N LEU A 36 -1.53 6.63 3.29
CA LEU A 36 -0.42 5.72 2.99
C LEU A 36 -0.20 5.59 1.48
N ALA A 37 -1.29 5.46 0.71
CA ALA A 37 -1.23 5.42 -0.75
C ALA A 37 -0.63 6.73 -1.32
N ASP A 38 -1.00 7.88 -0.76
CA ASP A 38 -0.43 9.18 -1.12
C ASP A 38 1.05 9.28 -0.79
N ALA A 39 1.48 8.79 0.38
CA ALA A 39 2.88 8.78 0.76
C ALA A 39 3.73 7.95 -0.21
N ILE A 40 3.25 6.77 -0.61
CA ILE A 40 3.92 5.91 -1.60
C ILE A 40 4.04 6.61 -2.95
N ARG A 41 2.98 7.30 -3.44
CA ARG A 41 3.07 8.11 -4.66
C ARG A 41 4.11 9.22 -4.54
N ARG A 42 4.09 9.96 -3.43
CA ARG A 42 5.00 11.08 -3.18
C ARG A 42 6.46 10.65 -3.06
N ALA A 43 6.74 9.44 -2.57
CA ALA A 43 8.10 8.92 -2.43
C ALA A 43 8.85 8.82 -3.78
N GLY A 44 8.13 8.66 -4.89
CA GLY A 44 8.74 8.70 -6.22
C GLY A 44 9.12 10.10 -6.71
N LEU A 45 8.66 11.18 -6.05
CA LEU A 45 8.95 12.56 -6.46
C LEU A 45 10.22 13.10 -5.79
N PRO A 46 10.98 13.98 -6.47
CA PRO A 46 10.75 14.50 -7.83
C PRO A 46 11.31 13.58 -8.94
N HIS A 47 11.97 12.49 -8.59
CA HIS A 47 12.76 11.67 -9.53
C HIS A 47 11.94 10.97 -10.61
N VAL A 48 10.71 10.57 -10.30
CA VAL A 48 9.76 9.91 -11.20
C VAL A 48 8.46 10.74 -11.20
N PRO A 49 8.35 11.79 -12.03
CA PRO A 49 7.16 12.64 -12.07
C PRO A 49 5.85 11.88 -12.35
N THR A 50 5.93 10.78 -13.11
CA THR A 50 4.79 9.92 -13.44
C THR A 50 4.32 9.04 -12.29
N SER A 51 5.01 9.02 -11.15
CA SER A 51 4.57 8.31 -9.93
C SER A 51 3.17 8.75 -9.49
N VAL A 52 2.78 9.99 -9.76
CA VAL A 52 1.44 10.55 -9.48
C VAL A 52 0.32 9.85 -10.26
N LEU A 53 0.64 9.14 -11.35
CA LEU A 53 -0.35 8.39 -12.14
C LEU A 53 -0.67 7.02 -11.53
N SER A 54 0.07 6.58 -10.51
CA SER A 54 -0.23 5.34 -9.82
C SER A 54 -1.57 5.44 -9.09
N ARG A 55 -2.48 4.54 -9.42
CA ARG A 55 -3.78 4.36 -8.77
C ARG A 55 -3.73 3.37 -7.61
N GLY A 56 -2.54 2.91 -7.20
CA GLY A 56 -2.39 1.97 -6.09
C GLY A 56 -3.14 2.43 -4.85
N VAL A 57 -3.87 1.50 -4.22
CA VAL A 57 -4.57 1.73 -2.95
C VAL A 57 -3.85 1.01 -1.82
N CYS A 58 -4.10 1.47 -0.60
CA CYS A 58 -3.70 0.82 0.64
C CYS A 58 -4.93 0.73 1.52
N GLY A 59 -5.03 -0.29 2.35
CA GLY A 59 -6.13 -0.43 3.29
C GLY A 59 -6.07 -1.69 4.11
N VAL A 60 -7.18 -2.00 4.76
CA VAL A 60 -7.28 -3.11 5.70
C VAL A 60 -8.38 -4.06 5.24
N ALA A 61 -8.10 -5.36 5.31
CA ALA A 61 -9.07 -6.44 5.17
C ALA A 61 -8.97 -7.36 6.39
N GLY A 62 -9.99 -7.35 7.25
CA GLY A 62 -9.97 -7.98 8.57
C GLY A 62 -8.88 -7.40 9.47
N ARG A 63 -7.78 -8.15 9.62
CA ARG A 63 -6.59 -7.74 10.38
C ARG A 63 -5.34 -7.66 9.50
N THR A 64 -5.51 -7.75 8.19
CA THR A 64 -4.42 -7.73 7.21
C THR A 64 -4.28 -6.34 6.61
N LEU A 65 -3.07 -5.79 6.67
CA LEU A 65 -2.70 -4.60 5.90
C LEU A 65 -2.45 -5.00 4.44
N VAL A 66 -3.15 -4.36 3.50
CA VAL A 66 -2.97 -4.58 2.06
C VAL A 66 -2.40 -3.33 1.40
N VAL A 67 -1.31 -3.49 0.64
CA VAL A 67 -0.59 -2.38 0.01
C VAL A 67 -0.31 -2.69 -1.45
N ASN A 68 -0.77 -1.84 -2.37
CA ASN A 68 -0.37 -1.92 -3.77
C ASN A 68 0.88 -1.07 -4.03
N LEU A 69 1.97 -1.71 -4.46
CA LEU A 69 3.17 -1.05 -4.92
C LEU A 69 3.23 -0.95 -6.45
N PRO A 70 4.00 0.01 -7.00
CA PRO A 70 4.30 0.06 -8.43
C PRO A 70 4.97 -1.23 -8.92
N GLY A 71 4.94 -1.46 -10.25
CA GLY A 71 5.60 -2.61 -10.87
C GLY A 71 7.10 -2.42 -11.14
N SER A 72 7.61 -1.19 -11.04
CA SER A 72 9.03 -0.90 -11.27
C SER A 72 9.85 -1.17 -10.00
N VAL A 73 11.08 -1.67 -10.15
CA VAL A 73 11.98 -1.93 -9.02
C VAL A 73 12.21 -0.68 -8.16
N GLY A 74 12.35 0.50 -8.80
CA GLY A 74 12.45 1.77 -8.10
C GLY A 74 11.21 2.09 -7.28
N GLY A 75 10.03 2.02 -7.88
CA GLY A 75 8.78 2.31 -7.18
C GLY A 75 8.45 1.33 -6.05
N VAL A 76 8.85 0.06 -6.19
CA VAL A 76 8.78 -0.91 -5.07
C VAL A 76 9.70 -0.49 -3.93
N ARG A 77 10.96 -0.10 -4.21
CA ARG A 77 11.90 0.36 -3.18
C ARG A 77 11.38 1.62 -2.47
N ASP A 78 10.89 2.60 -3.23
CA ASP A 78 10.34 3.84 -2.68
C ASP A 78 9.15 3.54 -1.74
N GLY A 79 8.22 2.68 -2.19
CA GLY A 79 7.06 2.32 -1.39
C GLY A 79 7.37 1.46 -0.16
N LEU A 80 8.32 0.52 -0.25
CA LEU A 80 8.81 -0.23 0.91
C LEU A 80 9.54 0.68 1.92
N GLY A 81 10.22 1.72 1.45
CA GLY A 81 10.80 2.76 2.30
C GLY A 81 9.73 3.43 3.17
N VAL A 82 8.63 3.88 2.55
CA VAL A 82 7.48 4.45 3.29
C VAL A 82 6.89 3.45 4.28
N LEU A 83 6.73 2.19 3.89
CA LEU A 83 6.17 1.16 4.79
C LEU A 83 7.05 0.90 6.00
N THR A 84 8.37 0.92 5.85
CA THR A 84 9.31 0.63 6.95
C THR A 84 9.09 1.56 8.15
N ASP A 85 8.67 2.81 7.91
CA ASP A 85 8.46 3.81 8.96
C ASP A 85 7.15 3.61 9.75
N VAL A 86 6.18 2.87 9.20
CA VAL A 86 4.81 2.77 9.77
C VAL A 86 4.34 1.36 10.04
N LEU A 87 5.02 0.34 9.50
CA LEU A 87 4.50 -1.02 9.46
C LEU A 87 4.25 -1.61 10.85
N ASP A 88 5.25 -1.55 11.73
CA ASP A 88 5.14 -2.15 13.08
C ASP A 88 3.97 -1.53 13.85
N HIS A 89 3.82 -0.21 13.77
CA HIS A 89 2.73 0.50 14.42
C HIS A 89 1.35 0.14 13.84
N ALA A 90 1.24 0.06 12.51
CA ALA A 90 0.00 -0.34 11.84
C ALA A 90 -0.41 -1.77 12.24
N LEU A 91 0.55 -2.71 12.31
CA LEU A 91 0.29 -4.09 12.71
C LEU A 91 -0.11 -4.20 14.19
N ASP A 92 0.53 -3.45 15.08
CA ASP A 92 0.15 -3.42 16.49
C ASP A 92 -1.29 -2.89 16.66
N GLN A 93 -1.67 -1.83 15.95
CA GLN A 93 -3.04 -1.30 15.95
C GLN A 93 -4.06 -2.31 15.41
N LEU A 94 -3.78 -2.96 14.28
CA LEU A 94 -4.62 -4.03 13.72
C LEU A 94 -4.75 -5.21 14.68
N HIS A 95 -3.78 -5.38 15.57
CA HIS A 95 -3.80 -6.40 16.60
C HIS A 95 -4.45 -5.99 17.92
N GLY A 96 -5.00 -4.77 17.99
CA GLY A 96 -5.65 -4.25 19.18
C GLY A 96 -4.69 -3.92 20.30
N LYS A 97 -3.39 -3.79 20.00
CA LYS A 97 -2.41 -3.25 20.94
C LYS A 97 -2.41 -1.74 20.78
N ASP A 98 -2.77 -1.06 21.86
CA ASP A 98 -2.71 0.40 21.93
C ASP A 98 -1.41 0.86 22.62
N HIS A 99 -1.03 2.11 22.41
CA HIS A 99 0.26 2.68 22.81
C HIS A 99 0.61 2.44 24.29
N LYS A 100 1.88 2.05 24.55
CA LYS A 100 2.58 2.62 25.70
C LYS A 100 2.95 4.05 25.27
N GLN A 101 2.37 5.04 25.95
CA GLN A 101 2.74 6.46 25.82
C GLN A 101 4.25 6.65 26.05
#